data_AF-A0A6N6RZH7-F1
#
_entry.id   AF-A0A6N6RZH7-F1
#
_cell.length_a   1.000
_cell.length_b   1.000
_cell.length_c   1.000
_cell.angle_alpha   90.00
_cell.angle_beta   90.00
_cell.angle_gamma   90.00
#
_symmetry.space_group_name_H-M   'P 1'
#
loop_
_entity.id
_entity.type
_entity.pdbx_description
1 polymer ?
#
loop_
_entity_poly.entity_id
_entity_poly.type
_entity_poly.pdbx_seq_one_letter_code
_entity_poly.pdbx_strand_id
1 'polypeptide(L)'
;MKLSKQIRLGFGLMMVLMIVLGALFVYNVYRLNEAASNIEGRYSTLYKLFSNPHNDIESDPGLGKEIVDRAVALVDEQLKYNYTYVLIIVGVSILFAGVITILFPSKITRPIERLINATKQVKKGDYSYRIESTGEVDEISTLAGSFNEMLQNIEDTNRSNLELLEKTKGFNETLKERVEEATSAIREQQNELIRSERLATVGEFAAHIAHEIKNPLSGITVALELMRSKSEDNEQQQSISDVLKEVKRLDRILKDLLQLSIPKEMDLRPADPND
;
A
#
# COMPACT_ATOMS: atom_id res chain seq x y z
N MET A 1 -11.11 24.40 6.20
CA MET A 1 -10.05 25.34 5.79
C MET A 1 -10.67 26.73 5.84
N LYS A 2 -10.23 27.55 6.79
CA LYS A 2 -10.99 28.70 7.30
C LYS A 2 -11.43 29.66 6.17
N LEU A 3 -12.69 30.11 6.25
CA LEU A 3 -13.34 31.20 5.51
C LEU A 3 -12.39 32.37 5.14
N SER A 4 -11.36 32.61 5.96
CA SER A 4 -10.29 33.60 5.73
C SER A 4 -9.44 33.42 4.47
N LYS A 5 -9.36 32.23 3.86
CA LYS A 5 -8.67 32.04 2.57
C LYS A 5 -9.58 32.34 1.37
N GLN A 6 -10.87 32.02 1.49
CA GLN A 6 -11.91 32.40 0.51
C GLN A 6 -12.04 33.91 0.41
N ILE A 7 -12.09 34.58 1.57
CA ILE A 7 -12.07 36.04 1.66
C ILE A 7 -10.81 36.55 0.97
N ARG A 8 -9.61 36.01 1.24
CA ARG A 8 -8.36 36.50 0.63
C ARG A 8 -8.29 36.37 -0.90
N LEU A 9 -8.79 35.28 -1.48
CA LEU A 9 -8.78 35.10 -2.93
C LEU A 9 -9.84 35.99 -3.61
N GLY A 10 -11.03 36.09 -3.03
CA GLY A 10 -12.05 37.05 -3.45
C GLY A 10 -11.54 38.50 -3.36
N PHE A 11 -10.84 38.84 -2.27
CA PHE A 11 -10.16 40.13 -2.10
C PHE A 11 -9.09 40.36 -3.15
N GLY A 12 -8.29 39.35 -3.50
CA GLY A 12 -7.26 39.48 -4.54
C GLY A 12 -7.87 39.80 -5.90
N LEU A 13 -8.95 39.10 -6.27
CA LEU A 13 -9.63 39.34 -7.54
C LEU A 13 -10.37 40.69 -7.54
N MET A 14 -10.98 41.05 -6.41
CA MET A 14 -11.59 42.38 -6.22
C MET A 14 -10.54 43.50 -6.26
N MET A 15 -9.31 43.26 -5.76
CA MET A 15 -8.22 44.22 -5.80
C MET A 15 -7.75 44.45 -7.24
N VAL A 16 -7.61 43.39 -8.04
CA VAL A 16 -7.28 43.51 -9.48
C VAL A 16 -8.37 44.28 -10.22
N LEU A 17 -9.65 43.98 -9.96
CA LEU A 17 -10.78 44.70 -10.52
C LEU A 17 -10.72 46.20 -10.14
N MET A 18 -10.49 46.51 -8.87
CA MET A 18 -10.33 47.89 -8.38
C MET A 18 -9.17 48.62 -9.05
N ILE A 19 -8.04 47.95 -9.31
CA ILE A 19 -6.89 48.55 -10.02
C ILE A 19 -7.26 48.89 -11.46
N VAL A 20 -7.92 47.97 -12.17
CA VAL A 20 -8.37 48.19 -13.56
C VAL A 20 -9.37 49.34 -13.63
N LEU A 21 -10.28 49.43 -12.67
CA LEU A 21 -11.25 50.52 -12.58
C LEU A 21 -10.62 51.85 -12.23
N GLY A 22 -9.66 51.84 -11.30
CA GLY A 22 -8.87 53.01 -10.98
C GLY A 22 -8.13 53.55 -12.20
N ALA A 23 -7.53 52.67 -13.00
CA ALA A 23 -6.86 53.05 -14.24
C ALA A 23 -7.83 53.65 -15.27
N LEU A 24 -9.01 53.04 -15.45
CA LEU A 24 -10.07 53.58 -16.33
C LEU A 24 -10.59 54.94 -15.84
N PHE A 25 -10.72 55.13 -14.53
CA PHE A 25 -11.12 56.40 -13.93
C PHE A 25 -10.07 57.48 -14.19
N VAL A 26 -8.79 57.20 -13.93
CA VAL A 26 -7.67 58.13 -14.19
C VAL A 26 -7.59 58.49 -15.67
N TYR A 27 -7.78 57.53 -16.57
CA TYR A 27 -7.82 57.80 -18.02
C TYR A 27 -8.97 58.74 -18.40
N ASN A 28 -10.16 58.53 -17.84
CA ASN A 28 -11.30 59.41 -18.08
C ASN A 28 -11.07 60.83 -17.52
N VAL A 29 -10.49 60.96 -16.33
CA VAL A 29 -10.13 62.26 -15.75
C VAL A 29 -9.09 62.98 -16.61
N TYR A 30 -8.07 62.27 -17.10
CA TYR A 30 -7.08 62.83 -18.01
C TYR A 30 -7.72 63.38 -19.29
N ARG A 31 -8.61 62.60 -19.91
CA ARG A 31 -9.34 63.03 -21.12
C ARG A 31 -10.22 64.25 -20.87
N LEU A 32 -10.84 64.34 -19.69
CA LEU A 32 -11.63 65.50 -19.29
C LEU A 32 -10.75 66.75 -19.14
N ASN A 33 -9.58 66.60 -18.53
CA ASN A 33 -8.61 67.68 -18.37
C ASN A 33 -8.07 68.17 -19.73
N GLU A 34 -7.78 67.25 -20.65
CA GLU A 34 -7.38 67.57 -22.02
C GLU A 34 -8.48 68.33 -22.78
N ALA A 35 -9.75 67.94 -22.63
CA ALA A 35 -10.88 68.63 -23.22
C ALA A 35 -11.04 70.05 -22.65
N ALA A 36 -10.95 70.22 -21.33
CA ALA A 36 -11.02 71.52 -20.67
C ALA A 36 -9.89 72.46 -21.13
N SER A 37 -8.66 71.96 -21.22
CA SER A 37 -7.50 72.74 -21.68
C SER A 37 -7.64 73.20 -23.14
N ASN A 38 -8.17 72.36 -24.03
CA ASN A 38 -8.44 72.73 -25.42
C ASN A 38 -9.46 73.87 -25.54
N ILE A 39 -10.45 73.89 -24.65
CA ILE A 39 -11.52 74.89 -24.64
C ILE A 39 -10.99 76.22 -24.08
N GLU A 40 -10.19 76.18 -23.02
CA GLU A 40 -9.46 77.35 -22.50
C GLU A 40 -8.54 77.97 -23.56
N GLY A 41 -7.82 77.13 -24.32
CA GLY A 41 -6.97 77.57 -25.42
C GLY A 41 -7.75 78.30 -26.51
N ARG A 42 -8.89 77.75 -26.96
CA ARG A 42 -9.78 78.38 -27.95
C ARG A 42 -10.40 79.68 -27.44
N TYR A 43 -10.84 79.71 -26.18
CA TYR A 43 -11.36 80.91 -25.54
C TYR A 43 -10.30 82.02 -25.49
N SER A 44 -9.06 81.69 -25.10
CA SER A 44 -7.93 82.63 -25.05
C SER A 44 -7.60 83.22 -26.43
N THR A 45 -7.59 82.39 -27.48
CA THR A 45 -7.36 82.86 -28.86
C THR A 45 -8.47 83.80 -29.32
N LEU A 46 -9.73 83.46 -29.06
CA LEU A 46 -10.88 84.28 -29.43
C LEU A 46 -10.90 85.59 -28.63
N TYR A 47 -10.66 85.54 -27.32
CA TYR A 47 -10.55 86.73 -26.48
C TYR A 47 -9.49 87.69 -27.02
N LYS A 48 -8.30 87.20 -27.35
CA LYS A 48 -7.23 88.02 -27.97
C LYS A 48 -7.61 88.60 -29.32
N LEU A 49 -8.38 87.87 -30.14
CA LEU A 49 -8.85 88.33 -31.44
C LEU A 49 -9.90 89.45 -31.30
N PHE A 50 -10.78 89.37 -30.31
CA PHE A 50 -11.81 90.38 -30.06
C PHE A 50 -11.35 91.53 -29.15
N SER A 51 -10.27 91.35 -28.39
CA SER A 51 -9.69 92.39 -27.51
C SER A 51 -8.59 93.22 -28.19
N ASN A 52 -8.29 92.98 -29.47
CA ASN A 52 -7.24 93.70 -30.21
C ASN A 52 -7.79 95.05 -30.73
N PRO A 53 -7.17 96.22 -30.41
CA PRO A 53 -7.76 97.54 -30.69
C PRO A 53 -7.79 97.98 -32.17
N HIS A 54 -7.30 97.15 -33.09
CA HIS A 54 -7.16 97.48 -34.53
C HIS A 54 -7.92 96.50 -35.44
N ASN A 55 -8.84 95.72 -34.89
CA ASN A 55 -9.68 94.84 -35.70
C ASN A 55 -10.97 95.58 -36.10
N ASP A 56 -11.14 95.84 -37.40
CA ASP A 56 -12.32 96.48 -38.02
C ASP A 56 -13.57 95.58 -38.01
N ILE A 57 -13.73 94.73 -37.00
CA ILE A 57 -14.89 93.87 -36.84
C ILE A 57 -15.91 94.68 -36.02
N GLU A 58 -16.98 95.17 -36.67
CA GLU A 58 -18.20 95.59 -35.97
C GLU A 58 -18.63 94.44 -35.05
N SER A 59 -18.35 94.60 -33.77
CA SER A 59 -18.60 93.56 -32.78
C SER A 59 -20.09 93.55 -32.48
N ASP A 60 -20.82 92.63 -33.12
CA ASP A 60 -22.18 92.28 -32.72
C ASP A 60 -22.17 91.94 -31.22
N PRO A 61 -22.88 92.70 -30.35
CA PRO A 61 -22.90 92.48 -28.91
C PRO A 61 -23.32 91.06 -28.50
N GLY A 62 -23.95 90.31 -29.41
CA GLY A 62 -24.33 88.91 -29.20
C GLY A 62 -23.21 87.88 -29.42
N LEU A 63 -22.18 88.19 -30.22
CA LEU A 63 -21.22 87.19 -30.71
C LEU A 63 -20.33 86.62 -29.59
N GLY A 64 -19.84 87.47 -28.69
CA GLY A 64 -19.03 87.05 -27.54
C GLY A 64 -19.81 86.17 -26.56
N LYS A 65 -21.09 86.50 -26.35
CA LYS A 65 -22.00 85.72 -25.51
C LYS A 65 -22.34 84.37 -26.17
N GLU A 66 -22.63 84.35 -27.47
CA GLU A 66 -22.93 83.13 -28.20
C GLU A 66 -21.74 82.15 -28.23
N ILE A 67 -20.51 82.66 -28.37
CA ILE A 67 -19.28 81.85 -28.34
C ILE A 67 -19.08 81.22 -26.96
N VAL A 68 -19.27 81.99 -25.88
CA VAL A 68 -19.16 81.48 -24.50
C VAL A 68 -20.25 80.47 -24.22
N ASP A 69 -21.49 80.74 -24.61
CA ASP A 69 -22.62 79.84 -24.42
C ASP A 69 -22.42 78.53 -25.19
N ARG A 70 -21.90 78.58 -26.43
CA ARG A 70 -21.55 77.38 -27.21
C ARG A 70 -20.37 76.62 -26.59
N ALA A 71 -19.35 77.31 -26.07
CA ALA A 71 -18.22 76.67 -25.41
C ALA A 71 -18.64 75.96 -24.12
N VAL A 72 -19.47 76.60 -23.28
CA VAL A 72 -20.03 76.01 -22.06
C VAL A 72 -20.94 74.82 -22.38
N ALA A 73 -21.80 74.93 -23.40
CA ALA A 73 -22.68 73.84 -23.82
C ALA A 73 -21.90 72.59 -24.28
N LEU A 74 -20.79 72.77 -25.01
CA LEU A 74 -19.92 71.67 -25.42
C LEU A 74 -19.24 70.99 -24.23
N VAL A 75 -18.79 71.76 -23.23
CA VAL A 75 -18.21 71.22 -21.98
C VAL A 75 -19.25 70.43 -21.19
N ASP A 76 -20.45 70.99 -21.01
CA ASP A 76 -21.53 70.36 -20.24
C ASP A 76 -22.01 69.06 -20.87
N GLU A 77 -22.12 69.02 -22.20
CA GLU A 77 -22.46 67.80 -22.93
C GLU A 77 -21.37 66.74 -22.75
N GLN A 78 -20.11 67.10 -22.86
CA GLN A 78 -18.98 66.18 -22.71
C GLN A 78 -18.81 65.67 -21.26
N LEU A 79 -19.09 66.51 -20.26
CA LEU A 79 -19.14 66.13 -18.85
C LEU A 79 -20.22 65.08 -18.59
N LYS A 80 -21.44 65.26 -19.12
CA LYS A 80 -22.55 64.31 -18.96
C LYS A 80 -22.20 62.92 -19.48
N TYR A 81 -21.58 62.83 -20.66
CA TYR A 81 -21.14 61.54 -21.20
C TYR A 81 -20.10 60.88 -20.30
N ASN A 82 -19.10 61.62 -19.84
CA ASN A 82 -18.03 61.08 -18.99
C ASN A 82 -18.54 60.60 -17.63
N TYR A 83 -19.44 61.35 -16.97
CA TYR A 83 -20.08 60.89 -15.74
C TYR A 83 -20.93 59.64 -15.96
N THR A 84 -21.65 59.56 -17.08
CA THR A 84 -22.46 58.38 -17.43
C THR A 84 -21.59 57.14 -17.63
N TYR A 85 -20.48 57.25 -18.35
CA TYR A 85 -19.52 56.14 -18.53
C TYR A 85 -18.92 55.68 -17.20
N VAL A 86 -18.52 56.61 -16.33
CA VAL A 86 -17.99 56.27 -15.00
C VAL A 86 -19.04 55.52 -14.17
N LEU A 87 -20.29 55.99 -14.16
CA LEU A 87 -21.37 55.31 -13.43
C LEU A 87 -21.66 53.90 -13.95
N ILE A 88 -21.67 53.71 -15.27
CA ILE A 88 -21.85 52.38 -15.87
C ILE A 88 -20.70 51.45 -15.47
N ILE A 89 -19.45 51.91 -15.59
CA ILE A 89 -18.26 51.12 -15.26
C ILE A 89 -18.29 50.70 -13.78
N VAL A 90 -18.62 51.61 -12.87
CA VAL A 90 -18.74 51.31 -11.44
C VAL A 90 -19.88 50.32 -11.20
N GLY A 91 -21.06 50.52 -11.81
CA GLY A 91 -22.21 49.63 -11.68
C GLY A 91 -21.91 48.20 -12.14
N VAL A 92 -21.33 48.04 -13.34
CA VAL A 92 -20.94 46.73 -13.89
C VAL A 92 -19.92 46.03 -12.99
N SER A 93 -19.01 46.79 -12.40
CA SER A 93 -17.98 46.25 -11.52
C SER A 93 -18.52 45.73 -10.20
N ILE A 94 -19.47 46.45 -9.60
CA ILE A 94 -20.15 45.99 -8.39
C ILE A 94 -20.93 44.71 -8.69
N LEU A 95 -21.64 44.66 -9.82
CA LEU A 95 -22.34 43.45 -10.25
C LEU A 95 -21.39 42.27 -10.45
N PHE A 96 -20.28 42.48 -11.15
CA PHE A 96 -19.28 41.44 -11.41
C PHE A 96 -18.63 40.94 -10.10
N ALA A 97 -18.29 41.84 -9.19
CA ALA A 97 -17.75 41.50 -7.87
C ALA A 97 -18.77 40.68 -7.04
N GLY A 98 -20.05 41.03 -7.10
CA GLY A 98 -21.13 40.27 -6.46
C GLY A 98 -21.25 38.86 -7.03
N VAL A 99 -21.25 38.72 -8.36
CA VAL A 99 -21.33 37.42 -9.04
C VAL A 99 -20.16 36.52 -8.67
N ILE A 100 -18.92 37.04 -8.70
CA ILE A 100 -17.74 36.25 -8.32
C ILE A 100 -17.80 35.84 -6.86
N THR A 101 -18.18 36.75 -5.96
CA THR A 101 -18.29 36.47 -4.52
C THR A 101 -19.27 35.34 -4.24
N ILE A 102 -20.35 35.22 -5.01
CA ILE A 102 -21.38 34.21 -4.84
C ILE A 102 -21.00 32.89 -5.54
N LEU A 103 -20.55 32.93 -6.80
CA LEU A 103 -20.33 31.74 -7.62
C LEU A 103 -19.00 31.03 -7.30
N PHE A 104 -17.91 31.79 -7.13
CA PHE A 104 -16.56 31.24 -7.02
C PHE A 104 -16.39 30.26 -5.82
N PRO A 105 -16.94 30.53 -4.63
CA PRO A 105 -16.88 29.57 -3.52
C PRO A 105 -17.61 28.27 -3.84
N SER A 106 -18.76 28.33 -4.51
CA SER A 106 -19.57 27.14 -4.82
C SER A 106 -18.94 26.25 -5.89
N LYS A 107 -18.39 26.84 -6.95
CA LYS A 107 -17.85 26.10 -8.11
C LYS A 107 -16.39 25.67 -7.95
N ILE A 108 -15.57 26.44 -7.22
CA ILE A 108 -14.13 26.14 -7.10
C ILE A 108 -13.73 25.83 -5.67
N THR A 109 -14.03 26.72 -4.71
CA THR A 109 -13.37 26.61 -3.40
C THR A 109 -13.92 25.48 -2.53
N ARG A 110 -15.25 25.29 -2.49
CA ARG A 110 -15.88 24.22 -1.71
C ARG A 110 -15.45 22.81 -2.20
N PRO A 111 -15.47 22.49 -3.52
CA PRO A 111 -14.96 21.21 -4.00
C PRO A 111 -13.50 20.94 -3.63
N ILE A 112 -12.60 21.93 -3.78
CA ILE A 112 -11.19 21.78 -3.40
C ILE A 112 -11.05 21.52 -1.89
N GLU A 113 -11.86 22.19 -1.05
CA GLU A 113 -11.86 21.94 0.38
C GLU A 113 -12.32 20.52 0.74
N ARG A 114 -13.32 19.99 0.02
CA ARG A 114 -13.76 18.59 0.19
C ARG A 114 -12.63 17.62 -0.16
N LEU A 115 -11.90 17.84 -1.27
CA LEU A 115 -10.73 17.05 -1.64
C LEU A 115 -9.66 17.07 -0.54
N ILE A 116 -9.29 18.25 -0.04
CA ILE A 116 -8.30 18.38 1.05
C ILE A 116 -8.76 17.63 2.31
N ASN A 117 -10.05 17.72 2.66
CA ASN A 117 -10.58 17.02 3.81
C ASN A 117 -10.60 15.50 3.60
N ALA A 118 -10.95 15.03 2.40
CA ALA A 118 -10.88 13.62 2.02
C ALA A 118 -9.46 13.08 2.18
N THR A 119 -8.45 13.78 1.66
CA THR A 119 -7.04 13.41 1.81
C THR A 119 -6.62 13.31 3.29
N LYS A 120 -7.19 14.14 4.18
CA LYS A 120 -6.94 14.03 5.62
C LYS A 120 -7.56 12.80 6.26
N GLN A 121 -8.73 12.34 5.79
CA GLN A 121 -9.35 11.11 6.28
C GLN A 121 -8.56 9.89 5.81
N VAL A 122 -8.15 9.89 4.55
CA VAL A 122 -7.27 8.87 3.95
C VAL A 122 -5.95 8.77 4.72
N LYS A 123 -5.35 9.90 5.11
CA LYS A 123 -4.15 9.92 5.96
C LYS A 123 -4.37 9.26 7.33
N LYS A 124 -5.59 9.26 7.86
CA LYS A 124 -5.94 8.59 9.12
C LYS A 124 -6.25 7.09 8.93
N GLY A 125 -6.21 6.59 7.70
CA GLY A 125 -6.55 5.21 7.36
C GLY A 125 -8.02 4.97 7.03
N ASP A 126 -8.85 6.03 7.00
CA ASP A 126 -10.23 5.91 6.54
C ASP A 126 -10.29 6.03 5.02
N TYR A 127 -10.21 4.89 4.35
CA TYR A 127 -10.35 4.77 2.90
C TYR A 127 -11.80 4.60 2.45
N SER A 128 -12.77 4.53 3.35
CA SER A 128 -14.20 4.37 3.02
C SER A 128 -14.85 5.69 2.60
N TYR A 129 -14.23 6.82 2.97
CA TYR A 129 -14.67 8.14 2.58
C TYR A 129 -14.75 8.27 1.06
N ARG A 130 -15.83 8.87 0.54
CA ARG A 130 -15.99 9.16 -0.88
C ARG A 130 -16.34 10.64 -1.06
N ILE A 131 -15.79 11.24 -2.10
CA ILE A 131 -16.10 12.61 -2.47
C ILE A 131 -17.34 12.57 -3.35
N GLU A 132 -18.45 13.09 -2.85
CA GLU A 132 -19.67 13.24 -3.64
C GLU A 132 -19.46 14.30 -4.73
N SER A 133 -19.71 13.92 -5.99
CA SER A 133 -19.73 14.87 -7.10
C SER A 133 -21.02 15.67 -7.05
N THR A 134 -20.92 16.96 -6.76
CA THR A 134 -22.07 17.87 -6.81
C THR A 134 -22.16 18.53 -8.19
N GLY A 135 -22.78 17.84 -9.15
CA GLY A 135 -23.26 18.44 -10.39
C GLY A 135 -22.38 18.26 -11.62
N GLU A 136 -22.48 19.28 -12.49
CA GLU A 136 -21.96 19.41 -13.86
C GLU A 136 -20.55 18.85 -14.06
N VAL A 137 -20.34 18.12 -15.16
CA VAL A 137 -19.08 17.45 -15.48
C VAL A 137 -18.01 18.50 -15.81
N ASP A 138 -17.14 18.76 -14.85
CA ASP A 138 -15.95 19.60 -14.98
C ASP A 138 -14.66 18.85 -14.57
N GLU A 139 -13.51 19.51 -14.71
CA GLU A 139 -12.21 18.94 -14.36
C GLU A 139 -12.11 18.57 -12.87
N ILE A 140 -12.83 19.27 -12.00
CA ILE A 140 -12.83 19.02 -10.56
C ILE A 140 -13.64 17.75 -10.23
N SER A 141 -14.77 17.55 -10.90
CA SER A 141 -15.59 16.35 -10.79
C SER A 141 -14.84 15.11 -11.31
N THR A 142 -14.10 15.28 -12.41
CA THR A 142 -13.23 14.23 -12.97
C THR A 142 -12.14 13.87 -11.97
N LEU A 143 -11.46 14.86 -11.38
CA LEU A 143 -10.46 14.63 -10.34
C LEU A 143 -11.04 13.95 -9.09
N ALA A 144 -12.24 14.32 -8.66
CA ALA A 144 -12.93 13.67 -7.55
C ALA A 144 -13.25 12.20 -7.89
N GLY A 145 -13.64 11.91 -9.13
CA GLY A 145 -13.84 10.55 -9.64
C GLY A 145 -12.56 9.71 -9.57
N SER A 146 -11.46 10.20 -10.16
CA SER A 146 -10.16 9.52 -10.11
C SER A 146 -9.64 9.33 -8.68
N PHE A 147 -9.90 10.29 -7.79
CA PHE A 147 -9.55 10.15 -6.38
C PHE A 147 -10.35 9.04 -5.70
N ASN A 148 -11.67 8.96 -5.95
CA ASN A 148 -12.51 7.89 -5.42
C ASN A 148 -12.09 6.51 -5.95
N GLU A 149 -11.69 6.42 -7.22
CA GLU A 149 -11.15 5.18 -7.82
C GLU A 149 -9.85 4.74 -7.13
N MET A 150 -8.94 5.68 -6.85
CA MET A 150 -7.73 5.40 -6.07
C MET A 150 -8.09 4.86 -4.67
N LEU A 151 -9.09 5.43 -4.00
CA LEU A 151 -9.53 4.94 -2.68
C LEU A 151 -10.12 3.53 -2.75
N GLN A 152 -10.90 3.25 -3.78
CA GLN A 152 -11.43 1.91 -4.02
C GLN A 152 -10.29 0.90 -4.21
N ASN A 153 -9.30 1.22 -5.04
CA ASN A 153 -8.14 0.35 -5.27
C ASN A 153 -7.33 0.09 -3.99
N ILE A 154 -7.16 1.09 -3.13
CA ILE A 154 -6.48 0.93 -1.84
C ILE A 154 -7.28 0.01 -0.90
N GLU A 155 -8.60 0.19 -0.84
CA GLU A 155 -9.49 -0.62 -0.01
C GLU A 155 -9.48 -2.09 -0.44
N ASP A 156 -9.59 -2.34 -1.76
CA ASP A 156 -9.56 -3.69 -2.33
C ASP A 156 -8.18 -4.35 -2.16
N THR A 157 -7.09 -3.58 -2.30
CA THR A 157 -5.73 -4.06 -2.04
C THR A 157 -5.55 -4.44 -0.56
N ASN A 158 -6.01 -3.59 0.36
CA ASN A 158 -5.93 -3.87 1.80
C ASN A 158 -6.74 -5.10 2.19
N ARG A 159 -7.95 -5.27 1.63
CA ARG A 159 -8.76 -6.46 1.83
C ARG A 159 -8.05 -7.72 1.34
N SER A 160 -7.49 -7.67 0.13
CA SER A 160 -6.74 -8.79 -0.45
C SER A 160 -5.50 -9.14 0.37
N ASN A 161 -4.79 -8.14 0.90
CA ASN A 161 -3.65 -8.35 1.80
C ASN A 161 -4.05 -9.04 3.10
N LEU A 162 -5.19 -8.68 3.69
CA LEU A 162 -5.71 -9.33 4.90
C LEU A 162 -6.07 -10.79 4.62
N GLU A 163 -6.72 -11.08 3.51
CA GLU A 163 -7.04 -12.45 3.09
C GLU A 163 -5.76 -13.28 2.88
N LEU A 164 -4.72 -12.70 2.27
CA LEU A 164 -3.45 -13.39 2.05
C LEU A 164 -2.72 -13.67 3.37
N LEU A 165 -2.78 -12.76 4.34
CA LEU A 165 -2.23 -12.97 5.67
C LEU A 165 -2.93 -14.12 6.39
N GLU A 166 -4.27 -14.19 6.30
CA GLU A 166 -5.05 -15.28 6.88
C GLU A 166 -4.70 -16.63 6.25
N LYS A 167 -4.61 -16.69 4.91
CA LYS A 167 -4.15 -17.89 4.18
C LYS A 167 -2.73 -18.30 4.57
N THR A 168 -1.83 -17.32 4.69
CA THR A 168 -0.43 -17.57 5.08
C THR A 168 -0.35 -18.11 6.50
N LYS A 169 -1.17 -17.59 7.42
CA LYS A 169 -1.24 -18.08 8.80
C LYS A 169 -1.77 -19.52 8.84
N GLY A 170 -2.89 -19.80 8.15
CA GLY A 170 -3.46 -21.15 8.08
C GLY A 170 -2.49 -22.15 7.44
N PHE A 171 -1.84 -21.77 6.35
CA PHE A 171 -0.83 -22.63 5.71
C PHE A 171 0.37 -22.89 6.63
N ASN A 172 0.85 -21.89 7.36
CA ASN A 172 1.94 -22.08 8.34
C ASN A 172 1.54 -23.02 9.47
N GLU A 173 0.29 -22.95 9.97
CA GLU A 173 -0.21 -23.87 11.00
C GLU A 173 -0.26 -25.31 10.47
N THR A 174 -0.81 -25.52 9.26
CA THR A 174 -0.82 -26.85 8.62
C THR A 174 0.60 -27.36 8.33
N LEU A 175 1.50 -26.48 7.88
CA LEU A 175 2.89 -26.86 7.61
C LEU A 175 3.58 -27.29 8.90
N LYS A 176 3.36 -26.56 10.00
CA LYS A 176 3.91 -26.90 11.31
C LYS A 176 3.44 -28.28 11.77
N GLU A 177 2.13 -28.56 11.65
CA GLU A 177 1.56 -29.88 11.99
C GLU A 177 2.21 -31.00 11.16
N ARG A 178 2.30 -30.83 9.84
CA ARG A 178 2.94 -31.82 8.94
C ARG A 178 4.42 -32.03 9.24
N VAL A 179 5.14 -30.97 9.60
CA VAL A 179 6.56 -31.06 9.97
C VAL A 179 6.71 -31.84 11.28
N GLU A 180 5.85 -31.59 12.27
CA GLU A 180 5.84 -32.33 13.54
C GLU A 180 5.50 -33.82 13.33
N GLU A 181 4.50 -34.11 12.49
CA GLU A 181 4.11 -35.48 12.13
C GLU A 181 5.25 -36.23 11.41
N ALA A 182 5.81 -35.63 10.35
CA ALA A 182 6.92 -36.23 9.60
C ALA A 182 8.17 -36.43 10.49
N THR A 183 8.47 -35.47 11.37
CA THR A 183 9.60 -35.61 12.31
C THR A 183 9.36 -36.75 13.29
N SER A 184 8.13 -36.92 13.76
CA SER A 184 7.77 -38.01 14.69
C SER A 184 7.86 -39.38 13.99
N ALA A 185 7.33 -39.50 12.78
CA ALA A 185 7.43 -40.72 11.97
C ALA A 185 8.89 -41.09 11.67
N ILE A 186 9.74 -40.11 11.31
CA ILE A 186 11.18 -40.35 11.10
C ILE A 186 11.86 -40.85 12.38
N ARG A 187 11.55 -40.27 13.54
CA ARG A 187 12.11 -40.71 14.83
C ARG A 187 11.70 -42.14 15.18
N GLU A 188 10.45 -42.50 14.91
CA GLU A 188 9.95 -43.85 15.14
C GLU A 188 10.71 -44.87 14.28
N GLN A 189 10.82 -44.60 12.98
CA GLN A 189 11.58 -45.45 12.05
C GLN A 189 13.06 -45.56 12.44
N GLN A 190 13.68 -44.46 12.87
CA GLN A 190 15.07 -44.51 13.36
C GLN A 190 15.22 -45.41 14.59
N ASN A 191 14.29 -45.35 15.54
CA ASN A 191 14.33 -46.21 16.72
C ASN A 191 14.15 -47.69 16.37
N GLU A 192 13.27 -48.00 15.41
CA GLU A 192 13.11 -49.36 14.90
C GLU A 192 14.38 -49.86 14.20
N LEU A 193 15.00 -49.01 13.38
CA LEU A 193 16.22 -49.34 12.66
C LEU A 193 17.39 -49.59 13.62
N ILE A 194 17.56 -48.73 14.63
CA ILE A 194 18.54 -48.93 15.72
C ILE A 194 18.27 -50.24 16.47
N ARG A 195 17.00 -50.58 16.71
CA ARG A 195 16.65 -51.84 17.39
C ARG A 195 16.97 -53.05 16.53
N SER A 196 16.68 -52.99 15.23
CA SER A 196 17.00 -54.04 14.26
C SER A 196 18.51 -54.23 14.12
N GLU A 197 19.27 -53.13 14.00
CA GLU A 197 20.73 -53.16 13.93
C GLU A 197 21.34 -53.82 15.18
N ARG A 198 20.89 -53.41 16.37
CA ARG A 198 21.32 -54.03 17.63
C ARG A 198 21.05 -55.53 17.68
N LEU A 199 19.86 -55.96 17.26
CA LEU A 199 19.51 -57.39 17.24
C LEU A 199 20.36 -58.17 16.22
N ALA A 200 20.62 -57.61 15.05
CA ALA A 200 21.49 -58.22 14.05
C ALA A 200 22.92 -58.37 14.56
N THR A 201 23.50 -57.32 15.15
CA THR A 201 24.85 -57.38 15.75
C THR A 201 24.91 -58.40 16.89
N VAL A 202 23.91 -58.44 17.77
CA VAL A 202 23.82 -59.44 18.84
C VAL A 202 23.72 -60.86 18.26
N GLY A 203 22.91 -61.06 17.22
CA GLY A 203 22.78 -62.34 16.53
C GLY A 203 24.08 -62.80 15.87
N GLU A 204 24.79 -61.90 15.18
CA GLU A 204 26.09 -62.17 14.56
C GLU A 204 27.15 -62.54 15.61
N PHE A 205 27.26 -61.76 16.69
CA PHE A 205 28.15 -62.07 17.80
C PHE A 205 27.80 -63.40 18.47
N ALA A 206 26.51 -63.67 18.71
CA ALA A 206 26.07 -64.93 19.30
C ALA A 206 26.45 -66.13 18.42
N ALA A 207 26.21 -66.05 17.10
CA ALA A 207 26.58 -67.08 16.14
C ALA A 207 28.09 -67.33 16.14
N HIS A 208 28.89 -66.27 16.14
CA HIS A 208 30.35 -66.36 16.19
C HIS A 208 30.83 -67.05 17.48
N ILE A 209 30.36 -66.58 18.64
CA ILE A 209 30.71 -67.16 19.96
C ILE A 209 30.29 -68.62 20.05
N ALA A 210 29.11 -68.97 19.52
CA ALA A 210 28.67 -70.34 19.53
C ALA A 210 29.55 -71.26 18.68
N HIS A 211 29.98 -70.80 17.50
CA HIS A 211 30.97 -71.54 16.71
C HIS A 211 32.29 -71.70 17.46
N GLU A 212 32.77 -70.65 18.12
CA GLU A 212 34.00 -70.70 18.90
C GLU A 212 33.93 -71.58 20.16
N ILE A 213 32.78 -71.69 20.82
CA ILE A 213 32.57 -72.59 21.99
C ILE A 213 32.34 -74.04 21.55
N LYS A 214 31.65 -74.26 20.43
CA LYS A 214 31.40 -75.62 19.90
C LYS A 214 32.71 -76.34 19.55
N ASN A 215 33.71 -75.60 19.07
CA ASN A 215 35.01 -76.14 18.70
C ASN A 215 35.76 -76.82 19.88
N PRO A 216 36.02 -76.15 21.02
CA PRO A 216 36.65 -76.76 22.18
C PRO A 216 35.75 -77.84 22.82
N LEU A 217 34.41 -77.69 22.84
CA LEU A 217 33.53 -78.76 23.33
C LEU A 217 33.65 -80.04 22.49
N SER A 218 33.77 -79.89 21.17
CA SER A 218 34.00 -81.03 20.26
C SER A 218 35.36 -81.68 20.52
N GLY A 219 36.41 -80.87 20.73
CA GLY A 219 37.74 -81.35 21.11
C GLY A 219 37.74 -82.11 22.45
N ILE A 220 37.09 -81.55 23.48
CA ILE A 220 36.90 -82.19 24.79
C ILE A 220 36.13 -83.50 24.65
N THR A 221 35.06 -83.51 23.85
CA THR A 221 34.27 -84.73 23.58
C THR A 221 35.13 -85.83 23.00
N VAL A 222 35.90 -85.54 21.94
CA VAL A 222 36.80 -86.52 21.30
C VAL A 222 37.87 -87.01 22.28
N ALA A 223 38.49 -86.12 23.04
CA ALA A 223 39.50 -86.48 24.04
C ALA A 223 38.93 -87.41 25.12
N LEU A 224 37.75 -87.10 25.64
CA LEU A 224 37.05 -87.92 26.63
C LEU A 224 36.61 -89.27 26.04
N GLU A 225 36.12 -89.33 24.81
CA GLU A 225 35.78 -90.59 24.13
C GLU A 225 37.02 -91.48 23.92
N LEU A 226 38.17 -90.89 23.56
CA LEU A 226 39.45 -91.61 23.46
C LEU A 226 39.94 -92.09 24.82
N MET A 227 39.82 -91.29 25.88
CA MET A 227 40.19 -91.70 27.24
C MET A 227 39.28 -92.84 27.75
N ARG A 228 37.97 -92.75 27.48
CA ARG A 228 37.00 -93.78 27.85
C ARG A 228 37.26 -95.11 27.14
N SER A 229 37.60 -95.07 25.85
CA SER A 229 37.90 -96.29 25.07
C SER A 229 39.22 -96.96 25.47
N LYS A 230 40.14 -96.24 26.11
CA LYS A 230 41.43 -96.76 26.60
C LYS A 230 41.46 -97.14 28.08
N SER A 231 40.45 -96.77 28.87
CA SER A 231 40.39 -97.12 30.29
C SER A 231 39.74 -98.50 30.48
N GLU A 232 40.34 -99.36 31.29
CA GLU A 232 39.78 -100.67 31.69
C GLU A 232 39.02 -100.59 33.02
N ASP A 233 39.05 -99.43 33.69
CA ASP A 233 38.39 -99.19 34.97
C ASP A 233 36.95 -98.69 34.77
N ASN A 234 35.99 -99.47 35.27
CA ASN A 234 34.56 -99.14 35.20
C ASN A 234 34.21 -97.83 35.93
N GLU A 235 34.88 -97.50 37.04
CA GLU A 235 34.61 -96.24 37.75
C GLU A 235 35.09 -95.03 36.94
N GLN A 236 36.24 -95.17 36.28
CA GLN A 236 36.81 -94.13 35.44
C GLN A 236 36.02 -93.96 34.13
N GLN A 237 35.58 -95.05 33.50
CA GLN A 237 34.68 -95.01 32.34
C GLN A 237 33.34 -94.34 32.68
N GLN A 238 32.78 -94.63 33.87
CA GLN A 238 31.54 -94.03 34.34
C GLN A 238 31.71 -92.53 34.59
N SER A 239 32.79 -92.12 35.24
CA SER A 239 33.12 -90.71 35.47
C SER A 239 33.27 -89.94 34.15
N ILE A 240 33.96 -90.52 33.15
CA ILE A 240 34.09 -89.92 31.82
C ILE A 240 32.73 -89.85 31.10
N SER A 241 31.88 -90.86 31.25
CA SER A 241 30.52 -90.87 30.69
C SER A 241 29.67 -89.73 31.25
N ASP A 242 29.78 -89.44 32.55
CA ASP A 242 29.04 -88.37 33.19
C ASP A 242 29.54 -86.98 32.76
N VAL A 243 30.85 -86.78 32.59
CA VAL A 243 31.41 -85.55 32.00
C VAL A 243 30.96 -85.38 30.52
N LEU A 244 30.95 -86.46 29.74
CA LEU A 244 30.47 -86.44 28.35
C LEU A 244 28.99 -86.04 28.24
N LYS A 245 28.14 -86.49 29.17
CA LYS A 245 26.74 -86.04 29.23
C LYS A 245 26.65 -84.54 29.46
N GLU A 246 27.53 -83.98 30.29
CA GLU A 246 27.50 -82.56 30.63
C GLU A 246 28.02 -81.67 29.50
N VAL A 247 29.05 -82.12 28.77
CA VAL A 247 29.49 -81.46 27.53
C VAL A 247 28.39 -81.45 26.47
N LYS A 248 27.64 -82.56 26.32
CA LYS A 248 26.45 -82.62 25.43
C LYS A 248 25.32 -81.72 25.90
N ARG A 249 25.13 -81.57 27.21
CA ARG A 249 24.15 -80.64 27.78
C ARG A 249 24.52 -79.19 27.47
N LEU A 250 25.80 -78.82 27.58
CA LEU A 250 26.30 -77.50 27.20
C LEU A 250 26.09 -77.21 25.70
N ASP A 251 26.34 -78.18 24.81
CA ASP A 251 26.07 -78.03 23.37
C ASP A 251 24.58 -77.79 23.07
N ARG A 252 23.68 -78.44 23.80
CA ARG A 252 22.22 -78.20 23.67
C ARG A 252 21.83 -76.81 24.17
N ILE A 253 22.31 -76.39 25.35
CA ILE A 253 22.04 -75.05 25.89
C ILE A 253 22.54 -73.95 24.95
N LEU A 254 23.71 -74.13 24.35
CA LEU A 254 24.28 -73.20 23.38
C LEU A 254 23.40 -73.06 22.13
N LYS A 255 22.87 -74.17 21.60
CA LYS A 255 21.95 -74.18 20.47
C LYS A 255 20.62 -73.49 20.78
N ASP A 256 20.07 -73.73 21.97
CA ASP A 256 18.81 -73.14 22.41
C ASP A 256 18.97 -71.60 22.60
N LEU A 257 20.12 -71.15 23.12
CA LEU A 257 20.43 -69.72 23.28
C LEU A 257 20.56 -68.98 21.93
N LEU A 258 21.15 -69.64 20.93
CA LEU A 258 21.27 -69.11 19.56
C LEU A 258 19.92 -68.95 18.87
N GLN A 259 19.00 -69.89 19.07
CA GLN A 259 17.67 -69.85 18.45
C GLN A 259 16.84 -68.63 18.89
N LEU A 260 17.14 -68.05 20.05
CA LEU A 260 16.47 -66.85 20.56
C LEU A 260 17.04 -65.55 19.97
N SER A 261 18.27 -65.57 19.45
CA SER A 261 18.98 -64.36 19.00
C SER A 261 18.98 -64.17 17.48
N ILE A 262 18.63 -65.21 16.71
CA ILE A 262 18.52 -65.13 15.25
C ILE A 262 17.08 -64.73 14.91
N PRO A 263 16.84 -63.57 14.27
CA PRO A 263 15.52 -63.22 13.78
C PRO A 263 15.05 -64.31 12.84
N LYS A 264 13.88 -64.91 13.10
CA LYS A 264 13.25 -65.82 12.16
C LYS A 264 12.87 -64.99 10.94
N GLU A 265 13.63 -65.09 9.85
CA GLU A 265 13.19 -64.59 8.55
C GLU A 265 11.83 -65.20 8.27
N MET A 266 10.78 -64.37 8.32
CA MET A 266 9.47 -64.79 7.86
C MET A 266 9.55 -64.87 6.35
N ASP A 267 9.67 -66.11 5.84
CA ASP A 267 9.44 -66.44 4.43
C ASP A 267 7.96 -66.18 4.14
N LEU A 268 7.65 -64.91 3.85
CA LEU A 268 6.31 -64.47 3.46
C LEU A 268 6.04 -65.00 2.06
N ARG A 269 5.46 -66.20 2.01
CA ARG A 269 4.89 -66.72 0.77
C ARG A 269 3.54 -66.05 0.54
N PRO A 270 3.23 -65.64 -0.70
CA PRO A 270 1.88 -65.19 -1.03
C PRO A 270 0.90 -66.33 -0.72
N ALA A 271 0.02 -66.09 0.24
CA ALA A 271 -1.10 -66.96 0.56
C ALA A 271 -2.36 -66.35 -0.07
N ASP A 272 -3.10 -67.16 -0.81
CA ASP A 272 -4.41 -66.78 -1.33
C ASP A 272 -5.37 -66.69 -0.14
N PRO A 273 -6.10 -65.57 0.06
CA PRO A 273 -7.07 -65.43 1.15
C PRO A 273 -8.27 -66.40 1.07
N ASN A 274 -8.36 -67.25 0.04
CA ASN A 274 -9.44 -68.22 -0.16
C ASN A 274 -9.06 -69.72 0.03
N ASP A 275 -7.86 -70.04 0.52
CA ASP A 275 -7.50 -71.41 0.94
C ASP A 275 -7.78 -71.67 2.45
#